data_AF-A0A7V8QJT4-F1
#
_entry.id   AF-A0A7V8QJT4-F1
#
_cell.length_a   1.000
_cell.length_b   1.000
_cell.length_c   1.000
_cell.angle_alpha   90.00
_cell.angle_beta   90.00
_cell.angle_gamma   90.00
#
_symmetry.space_group_name_H-M   'P 1'
#
loop_
_entity.id
_entity.type
_entity.pdbx_description
1 polymer ?
#
loop_
_entity_poly.entity_id
_entity_poly.type
_entity_poly.pdbx_seq_one_letter_code
_entity_poly.pdbx_strand_id
1 'polypeptide(L)' 'MKIRNTLRRYGARITTATTLGLASMATYAQSGGGGGIDVSAATDAITTDGGTAIAAVGGALIGLAGIAVVYKWVKGAIFG' A
#
# COMPACT_ATOMS: atom_id res chain seq x y z
N MET A 1 54.85 -12.02 -29.24
CA MET A 1 53.69 -11.10 -29.46
C MET A 1 52.34 -11.65 -29.00
N LYS A 2 52.11 -12.99 -28.97
CA LYS A 2 50.83 -13.62 -28.55
C LYS A 2 50.36 -13.29 -27.12
N ILE A 3 51.27 -13.28 -26.13
CA ILE A 3 50.93 -13.10 -24.70
C ILE A 3 50.25 -11.75 -24.41
N ARG A 4 50.72 -10.66 -25.03
CA ARG A 4 50.13 -9.31 -24.86
C ARG A 4 48.70 -9.23 -25.38
N ASN A 5 48.39 -9.93 -26.45
CA ASN A 5 47.03 -9.96 -27.02
C ASN A 5 46.08 -10.80 -26.14
N THR A 6 46.61 -11.85 -25.52
CA THR A 6 45.87 -12.67 -24.56
C THR A 6 45.53 -11.87 -23.30
N LEU A 7 46.49 -11.16 -22.71
CA LEU A 7 46.27 -10.32 -21.53
C LEU A 7 45.24 -9.22 -21.77
N ARG A 8 45.25 -8.58 -22.95
CA ARG A 8 44.23 -7.58 -23.32
C ARG A 8 42.82 -8.17 -23.41
N ARG A 9 42.69 -9.41 -23.87
CA ARG A 9 41.41 -10.13 -23.93
C ARG A 9 40.90 -10.54 -22.56
N TYR A 10 41.79 -10.97 -21.66
CA TYR A 10 41.43 -11.29 -20.28
C TYR A 10 41.06 -10.04 -19.49
N GLY A 11 41.81 -8.94 -19.61
CA GLY A 11 41.48 -7.67 -18.97
C GLY A 11 40.10 -7.12 -19.39
N ALA A 12 39.81 -7.12 -20.69
CA ALA A 12 38.49 -6.73 -21.19
C ALA A 12 37.35 -7.60 -20.65
N ARG A 13 37.56 -8.93 -20.55
CA ARG A 13 36.58 -9.86 -20.00
C ARG A 13 36.31 -9.63 -18.51
N ILE A 14 37.36 -9.32 -17.74
CA ILE A 14 37.23 -9.03 -16.30
C ILE A 14 36.44 -7.74 -16.10
N THR A 15 36.77 -6.66 -16.83
CA THR A 15 36.03 -5.40 -16.75
C THR A 15 34.55 -5.60 -17.10
N THR A 16 34.23 -6.30 -18.20
CA THR A 16 32.85 -6.57 -18.59
C THR A 16 32.10 -7.40 -17.54
N ALA A 17 32.73 -8.42 -16.96
CA ALA A 17 32.11 -9.25 -15.92
C ALA A 17 31.77 -8.44 -14.66
N THR A 18 32.67 -7.57 -14.20
CA THR A 18 32.45 -6.71 -13.05
C THR A 18 31.32 -5.70 -13.31
N THR A 19 31.30 -5.08 -14.50
CA THR A 19 30.24 -4.13 -14.87
C THR A 19 28.88 -4.79 -14.96
N LEU A 20 28.79 -5.99 -15.55
CA LEU A 20 27.54 -6.74 -15.62
C LEU A 20 27.06 -7.20 -14.24
N GLY A 21 27.98 -7.62 -13.36
CA GLY A 21 27.66 -7.96 -11.97
C GLY A 21 27.05 -6.79 -11.20
N LEU A 22 27.67 -5.62 -11.27
CA LEU A 22 27.15 -4.40 -10.61
C LEU A 22 25.84 -3.92 -11.22
N ALA A 23 25.70 -3.98 -12.55
CA ALA A 23 24.47 -3.62 -13.24
C ALA A 23 23.30 -4.55 -12.87
N SER A 24 23.58 -5.85 -12.70
CA SER A 24 22.55 -6.83 -12.30
C SER A 24 22.01 -6.60 -10.88
N MET A 25 22.86 -6.10 -9.97
CA MET A 25 22.43 -5.74 -8.62
C MET A 25 21.58 -4.47 -8.62
N ALA A 26 21.96 -3.48 -9.43
CA ALA A 26 21.20 -2.25 -9.60
C ALA A 26 19.84 -2.50 -10.27
N THR A 27 19.79 -3.37 -11.29
CA THR A 27 18.52 -3.75 -11.92
C THR A 27 17.65 -4.60 -11.00
N TYR A 28 18.23 -5.48 -10.16
CA TYR A 28 17.46 -6.20 -9.14
C TYR A 28 16.87 -5.27 -8.08
N ALA A 29 17.63 -4.27 -7.63
CA ALA A 29 17.14 -3.22 -6.73
C ALA A 29 16.03 -2.38 -7.37
N GLN A 30 16.07 -2.18 -8.70
CA GLN A 30 15.04 -1.46 -9.45
C GLN A 30 13.82 -2.33 -9.77
N SER A 31 13.99 -3.61 -10.08
CA SER A 31 12.91 -4.54 -10.46
C SER A 31 12.19 -5.17 -9.27
N GLY A 32 12.86 -5.28 -8.12
CA GLY A 32 12.29 -5.73 -6.85
C GLY A 32 11.54 -4.62 -6.08
N GLY A 33 11.51 -3.40 -6.62
CA GLY A 33 11.08 -2.21 -5.91
C GLY A 33 12.13 -1.84 -4.86
N GLY A 34 12.86 -0.74 -5.07
CA GLY A 34 13.55 -0.10 -3.96
C GLY A 34 12.50 0.20 -2.89
N GLY A 35 12.54 -0.54 -1.78
CA GLY A 35 11.64 -0.45 -0.62
C GLY A 35 10.24 0.10 -0.95
N GLY A 36 9.32 -0.75 -1.39
CA GLY A 36 7.90 -0.36 -1.48
C GLY A 36 7.49 0.31 -0.17
N ILE A 37 6.85 1.48 -0.25
CA ILE A 37 6.35 2.17 0.95
C ILE A 37 5.37 1.22 1.62
N ASP A 38 5.71 0.73 2.81
CA ASP A 38 4.84 -0.12 3.60
C ASP A 38 3.69 0.75 4.16
N VAL A 39 2.52 0.60 3.54
CA VAL A 39 1.28 1.30 3.94
C VAL A 39 0.39 0.37 4.79
N SER A 40 0.80 -0.88 5.04
CA SER A 40 -0.06 -1.88 5.72
C SER A 40 -0.53 -1.38 7.09
N ALA A 41 0.37 -0.80 7.90
CA ALA A 41 0.00 -0.22 9.19
C ALA A 41 -1.02 0.93 9.08
N ALA A 42 -0.90 1.77 8.05
CA ALA A 42 -1.86 2.85 7.82
C ALA A 42 -3.21 2.32 7.31
N THR A 43 -3.19 1.29 6.46
CA THR A 43 -4.40 0.60 5.99
C THR A 43 -5.13 -0.09 7.14
N ASP A 44 -4.41 -0.74 8.05
CA ASP A 44 -4.99 -1.42 9.22
C ASP A 44 -5.66 -0.42 10.17
N ALA A 45 -5.00 0.71 10.46
CA ALA A 45 -5.57 1.78 11.29
C ALA A 45 -6.84 2.40 10.66
N ILE A 46 -6.84 2.67 9.35
CA ILE A 46 -8.01 3.23 8.66
C ILE A 46 -9.18 2.24 8.66
N THR A 47 -8.91 0.98 8.33
CA THR A 47 -9.98 0.00 8.13
C THR A 47 -10.56 -0.53 9.44
N THR A 48 -9.74 -0.70 10.47
CA THR A 48 -10.18 -1.25 11.76
C THR A 48 -10.70 -0.15 12.68
N ASP A 49 -9.85 0.81 13.02
CA ASP A 49 -10.21 1.86 14.00
C ASP A 49 -11.15 2.89 13.38
N GLY A 50 -10.89 3.29 12.12
CA GLY A 50 -11.77 4.18 11.39
C GLY A 50 -13.16 3.59 11.14
N GLY A 51 -13.22 2.31 10.74
CA GLY A 51 -14.47 1.61 10.48
C GLY A 51 -15.38 1.50 11.71
N THR A 52 -14.79 1.16 12.87
CA THR A 52 -15.55 1.05 14.13
C THR A 52 -16.09 2.39 14.60
N ALA A 53 -15.30 3.47 14.50
CA ALA A 53 -15.75 4.82 14.84
C ALA A 53 -16.89 5.30 13.92
N ILE A 54 -16.78 5.09 12.61
CA ILE A 54 -17.82 5.47 11.64
C ILE A 54 -19.11 4.69 11.89
N ALA A 55 -19.01 3.38 12.13
CA ALA A 55 -20.17 2.54 12.41
C ALA A 55 -20.89 2.98 13.70
N ALA A 56 -20.14 3.35 14.75
CA ALA A 56 -20.70 3.84 16.00
C ALA A 56 -21.50 5.14 15.80
N VAL A 57 -20.93 6.10 15.05
CA VAL A 57 -21.62 7.37 14.73
C VAL A 57 -22.84 7.11 13.85
N GLY A 58 -22.71 6.29 12.80
CA GLY A 58 -23.81 5.94 11.92
C GLY A 58 -24.97 5.25 12.67
N GLY A 59 -24.65 4.33 13.58
CA GLY A 59 -25.64 3.68 14.45
C GLY A 59 -26.38 4.67 15.35
N ALA A 60 -25.67 5.63 15.95
CA ALA A 60 -26.28 6.68 16.76
C ALA A 60 -27.25 7.56 15.95
N LEU A 61 -26.87 7.94 14.72
CA LEU A 61 -27.71 8.73 13.83
C LEU A 61 -28.97 7.97 13.39
N ILE A 62 -28.83 6.68 13.05
CA ILE A 62 -29.99 5.82 12.72
C ILE A 62 -30.91 5.66 13.94
N GLY A 63 -30.36 5.50 15.14
CA GLY A 63 -31.14 5.44 16.37
C GLY A 63 -32.00 6.69 16.58
N LEU A 64 -31.41 7.87 16.43
CA LEU A 64 -32.14 9.14 16.52
C LEU A 64 -33.23 9.26 15.44
N ALA A 65 -32.90 8.87 14.19
CA ALA A 65 -33.86 8.90 13.08
C ALA A 65 -35.06 7.97 13.34
N GLY A 66 -34.81 6.77 13.87
CA GLY A 66 -35.87 5.82 14.26
C GLY A 66 -36.83 6.42 15.28
N ILE A 67 -36.29 7.05 16.34
CA ILE A 67 -37.11 7.72 17.37
C ILE A 67 -37.98 8.83 16.75
N ALA A 68 -37.40 9.64 15.86
CA ALA A 68 -38.12 10.73 15.21
C ALA A 68 -39.30 10.23 14.36
N VAL A 69 -39.11 9.13 13.62
CA VAL A 69 -40.17 8.52 12.79
C VAL A 69 -41.28 7.94 13.66
N VAL A 70 -40.93 7.23 14.74
CA VAL A 70 -41.92 6.67 15.68
C VAL A 70 -42.74 7.79 16.32
N TYR A 71 -42.11 8.87 16.78
CA TYR A 71 -42.81 10.03 17.33
C TYR A 71 -43.80 10.65 16.33
N LYS A 72 -43.41 10.76 15.05
CA LYS A 72 -44.29 11.25 13.99
C LYS A 72 -45.52 10.36 13.84
N TRP A 73 -45.35 9.04 13.79
CA TRP A 73 -46.47 8.09 13.66
C TRP A 73 -47.40 8.12 14.86
N VAL A 74 -46.86 8.19 16.08
CA VAL A 74 -47.67 8.28 17.31
C VAL A 74 -48.51 9.56 17.31
N LYS A 75 -47.91 10.72 17.00
CA LYS A 75 -48.70 11.96 16.89
C LYS A 75 -49.75 11.90 15.79
N GLY A 76 -49.41 11.31 14.64
CA GLY A 76 -50.37 11.12 13.55
C GLY A 76 -51.55 10.22 13.93
N ALA A 77 -51.35 9.24 14.80
CA ALA A 77 -52.42 8.37 15.29
C ALA A 77 -53.31 9.01 16.37
N ILE A 78 -52.79 9.98 17.13
CA ILE A 78 -53.52 10.66 18.22
C ILE A 78 -54.27 11.91 17.73
N PHE A 79 -53.65 12.67 16.82
CA PHE A 79 -54.15 13.97 16.37
C PHE A 79 -54.53 14.00 14.89
N GLY A 80 -54.51 12.84 14.22
CA GLY A 80 -55.02 12.66 12.86
C GLY A 80 -56.51 12.38 12.84
#